data_AF-A0A5A9ND90-F1
#
_entry.id   AF-A0A5A9ND90-F1
#
_cell.length_a   1.000
_cell.length_b   1.000
_cell.length_c   1.000
_cell.angle_alpha   90.00
_cell.angle_beta   90.00
_cell.angle_gamma   90.00
#
_symmetry.space_group_name_H-M   'P 1'
#
loop_
_entity.id
_entity.type
_entity.pdbx_description
1 polymer ?
#
loop_
_entity_poly.entity_id
_entity_poly.type
_entity_poly.pdbx_seq_one_letter_code
_entity_poly.pdbx_strand_id
1 'polypeptide(L)'
;MLCLIFTDKVQERTEQLMIKAIVRYRDDEDLENVIDFAQKKFQCCGVNSYSDWSKNIYFNLSDHNPSLEAGGVPFSCCKWLKNETVFNSMCGYGTQKMKINAAVRIIYTIGCLDKIIWWGKQNLLLVGGMTLVLLFLEICMMSLAAVQLRQIKSDQKKERKTRKSQNLCCSSKQT
;
A
#
# COMPACT_ATOMS: atom_id res chain seq x y z
N MET A 1 -7.22 7.06 -19.18
CA MET A 1 -6.28 7.98 -19.87
C MET A 1 -5.67 9.06 -18.98
N LEU A 2 -6.36 9.59 -17.95
CA LEU A 2 -5.77 10.56 -17.01
C LEU A 2 -4.48 10.07 -16.31
N CYS A 3 -4.38 8.78 -16.00
CA CYS A 3 -3.23 8.21 -15.27
C CYS A 3 -1.89 8.35 -16.03
N LEU A 4 -1.92 8.35 -17.38
CA LEU A 4 -0.71 8.50 -18.20
C LEU A 4 -0.27 9.96 -18.36
N ILE A 5 -1.21 10.92 -18.27
CA ILE A 5 -0.94 12.34 -18.49
C ILE A 5 -0.28 12.98 -17.26
N PHE A 6 -0.54 12.45 -16.06
CA PHE A 6 -0.03 12.99 -14.79
C PHE A 6 1.07 12.14 -14.16
N THR A 7 1.65 11.18 -14.88
CA THR A 7 2.61 10.22 -14.31
C THR A 7 3.80 10.92 -13.65
N ASP A 8 4.35 11.98 -14.24
CA ASP A 8 5.52 12.69 -13.69
C ASP A 8 5.19 13.42 -12.37
N LYS A 9 4.06 14.14 -12.33
CA LYS A 9 3.60 14.83 -11.10
C LYS A 9 3.23 13.84 -10.00
N VAL A 10 2.64 12.70 -10.36
CA VAL A 10 2.34 11.63 -9.42
C VAL A 10 3.64 11.03 -8.88
N GLN A 11 4.62 10.79 -9.74
CA GLN A 11 5.93 10.26 -9.35
C GLN A 11 6.64 11.17 -8.35
N GLU A 12 6.71 12.48 -8.61
CA GLU A 12 7.33 13.45 -7.69
C GLU A 12 6.62 13.47 -6.32
N ARG A 13 5.29 13.47 -6.31
CA ARG A 13 4.51 13.41 -5.07
C ARG A 13 4.74 12.10 -4.32
N THR A 14 4.78 10.98 -5.03
CA THR A 14 5.06 9.67 -4.47
C THR A 14 6.46 9.62 -3.88
N GLU A 15 7.47 10.17 -4.56
CA GLU A 15 8.84 10.27 -4.06
C GLU A 15 8.89 11.02 -2.73
N GLN A 16 8.26 12.20 -2.66
CA GLN A 16 8.19 13.00 -1.43
C GLN A 16 7.54 12.23 -0.28
N LEU A 17 6.46 11.52 -0.54
CA LEU A 17 5.77 10.70 0.45
C LEU A 17 6.63 9.53 0.93
N MET A 18 7.30 8.84 0.01
CA MET A 18 8.20 7.73 0.34
C MET A 18 9.43 8.21 1.13
N ILE A 19 10.00 9.36 0.80
CA ILE A 19 11.11 9.95 1.56
C ILE A 19 10.66 10.30 2.97
N LYS A 20 9.47 10.89 3.12
CA LYS A 20 8.88 11.15 4.45
C LYS A 20 8.66 9.85 5.23
N ALA A 21 8.27 8.76 4.56
CA ALA A 21 8.13 7.45 5.17
C ALA A 21 9.48 6.89 5.67
N ILE A 22 10.57 7.05 4.90
CA ILE A 22 11.94 6.68 5.36
C ILE A 22 12.33 7.48 6.60
N VAL A 23 12.12 8.80 6.60
CA VAL A 23 12.46 9.66 7.75
C VAL A 23 11.74 9.18 9.03
N ARG A 24 10.51 8.70 8.89
CA ARG A 24 9.64 8.24 9.99
C ARG A 24 9.64 6.72 10.19
N TYR A 25 10.57 6.00 9.59
CA TYR A 25 10.56 4.53 9.54
C TYR A 25 10.41 3.86 10.92
N ARG A 26 11.02 4.41 11.97
CA ARG A 26 10.96 3.88 13.36
C ARG A 26 9.85 4.48 14.22
N ASP A 27 8.97 5.33 13.66
CA ASP A 27 7.90 5.97 14.43
C ASP A 27 6.75 4.98 14.74
N ASP A 28 6.53 3.99 13.86
CA ASP A 28 5.40 3.07 13.91
C ASP A 28 5.80 1.70 13.34
N GLU A 29 5.46 0.63 14.05
CA GLU A 29 5.74 -0.76 13.66
C GLU A 29 4.99 -1.14 12.36
N ASP A 30 3.78 -0.62 12.15
CA ASP A 30 3.02 -0.88 10.92
C ASP A 30 3.72 -0.23 9.71
N LEU A 31 4.28 0.96 9.89
CA LEU A 31 5.03 1.66 8.83
C LEU A 31 6.33 0.91 8.51
N GLU A 32 7.06 0.48 9.53
CA GLU A 32 8.25 -0.35 9.40
C GLU A 32 7.94 -1.63 8.59
N ASN A 33 6.89 -2.37 9.00
CA ASN A 33 6.48 -3.61 8.34
C ASN A 33 6.09 -3.41 6.86
N VAL A 34 5.38 -2.32 6.54
CA VAL A 34 4.99 -2.01 5.16
C VAL A 34 6.20 -1.69 4.30
N ILE A 35 7.14 -0.89 4.80
CA ILE A 35 8.37 -0.53 4.09
C ILE A 35 9.22 -1.79 3.87
N ASP A 36 9.37 -2.61 4.90
CA ASP A 36 10.15 -3.85 4.84
C ASP A 36 9.57 -4.86 3.87
N PHE A 37 8.24 -5.01 3.89
CA PHE A 37 7.53 -5.87 2.94
C PHE A 37 7.77 -5.38 1.52
N ALA A 38 7.63 -4.08 1.26
CA ALA A 38 7.84 -3.51 -0.06
C ALA A 38 9.27 -3.72 -0.56
N GLN A 39 10.28 -3.45 0.28
CA GLN A 39 11.69 -3.62 -0.07
C GLN A 39 12.04 -5.07 -0.40
N LYS A 40 11.56 -6.04 0.39
CA LYS A 40 11.73 -7.47 0.12
C LYS A 40 10.99 -7.89 -1.15
N LYS A 41 9.73 -7.45 -1.32
CA LYS A 41 8.87 -7.84 -2.44
C LYS A 41 9.40 -7.35 -3.78
N PHE A 42 9.87 -6.11 -3.84
CA PHE A 42 10.36 -5.48 -5.06
C PHE A 42 11.88 -5.57 -5.23
N GLN A 43 12.58 -6.15 -4.25
CA GLN A 43 14.03 -6.35 -4.26
C GLN A 43 14.78 -5.03 -4.51
N CYS A 44 14.44 -4.04 -3.69
CA CYS A 44 14.91 -2.66 -3.77
C CYS A 44 15.28 -2.14 -2.37
N CYS A 45 15.95 -1.00 -2.30
CA CYS A 45 16.32 -0.37 -1.04
C CYS A 45 16.30 1.16 -1.17
N GLY A 46 15.68 1.83 -0.20
CA GLY A 46 15.46 3.27 -0.25
C GLY A 46 14.43 3.68 -1.30
N VAL A 47 14.33 4.99 -1.60
CA VAL A 47 13.35 5.51 -2.57
C VAL A 47 13.95 5.52 -3.96
N ASN A 48 15.04 6.26 -4.12
CA ASN A 48 15.83 6.36 -5.35
C ASN A 48 17.11 5.51 -5.24
N SER A 49 17.66 5.39 -4.03
CA SER A 49 18.83 4.55 -3.77
C SER A 49 18.93 4.17 -2.29
N TYR A 50 19.73 3.16 -1.99
CA TYR A 50 19.97 2.73 -0.61
C TYR A 50 20.55 3.83 0.31
N SER A 51 21.19 4.86 -0.24
CA SER A 51 21.71 5.98 0.56
C SER A 51 20.63 6.93 1.06
N ASP A 52 19.38 6.81 0.59
CA ASP A 52 18.25 7.59 1.13
C ASP A 52 18.03 7.33 2.63
N TRP A 53 18.47 6.17 3.13
CA TRP A 53 18.46 5.85 4.54
C TRP A 53 19.28 6.83 5.39
N SER A 54 20.25 7.54 4.82
CA SER A 54 20.96 8.62 5.52
C SER A 54 20.06 9.77 6.01
N LYS A 55 18.84 9.91 5.46
CA LYS A 55 17.84 10.89 5.89
C LYS A 55 17.14 10.50 7.20
N ASN A 56 17.20 9.23 7.59
CA ASN A 56 16.63 8.75 8.83
C ASN A 56 17.63 8.92 9.99
N ILE A 57 17.15 9.35 11.16
CA ILE A 57 17.99 9.65 12.33
C ILE A 57 18.78 8.45 12.85
N TYR A 58 18.29 7.22 12.67
CA TYR A 58 18.94 5.98 13.14
C TYR A 58 20.03 5.48 12.18
N PHE A 59 19.94 5.84 10.90
CA PHE A 59 20.83 5.34 9.85
C PHE A 59 21.77 6.40 9.28
N ASN A 60 21.61 7.68 9.67
CA ASN A 60 22.47 8.76 9.20
C ASN A 60 23.95 8.51 9.54
N LEU A 61 24.85 9.08 8.75
CA LEU A 61 26.31 8.93 8.89
C LEU A 61 26.91 9.95 9.88
N SER A 62 26.12 10.58 10.73
CA SER A 62 26.64 11.57 11.68
C SER A 62 27.60 10.90 12.68
N ASP A 63 28.76 11.51 12.92
CA ASP A 63 29.77 10.99 13.87
C ASP A 63 29.25 10.95 15.31
N HIS A 64 28.21 11.73 15.61
CA HIS A 64 27.55 11.77 16.91
C HIS A 64 26.32 10.86 17.01
N ASN A 65 26.02 10.06 15.98
CA ASN A 65 24.87 9.16 16.02
C ASN A 65 25.16 7.97 16.94
N PRO A 66 24.44 7.81 18.07
CA PRO A 66 24.64 6.69 18.99
C PRO A 66 24.03 5.38 18.47
N SER A 67 23.27 5.42 17.36
CA SER A 67 22.61 4.26 16.79
C SER A 67 23.62 3.23 16.28
N LEU A 68 23.40 1.96 16.64
CA LEU A 68 24.18 0.84 16.11
C LEU A 68 23.99 0.68 14.59
N GLU A 69 22.87 1.16 14.06
CA GLU A 69 22.52 1.07 12.64
C GLU A 69 23.08 2.24 11.80
N ALA A 70 23.85 3.15 12.43
CA ALA A 70 24.41 4.33 11.78
C ALA A 70 25.28 3.96 10.56
N GLY A 71 24.99 4.58 9.41
CA GLY A 71 25.64 4.25 8.14
C GLY A 71 25.29 2.88 7.58
N GLY A 72 24.21 2.25 8.06
CA GLY A 72 23.65 1.01 7.52
C GLY A 72 22.34 1.23 6.77
N VAL A 73 21.67 0.13 6.45
CA VAL A 73 20.30 0.10 5.92
C VAL A 73 19.52 -0.98 6.68
N PRO A 74 18.18 -0.96 6.67
CA PRO A 74 17.39 -2.01 7.32
C PRO A 74 17.64 -3.39 6.72
N PHE A 75 17.33 -4.41 7.51
CA PHE A 75 17.51 -5.81 7.11
C PHE A 75 16.67 -6.22 5.90
N SER A 76 15.57 -5.51 5.61
CA SER A 76 14.73 -5.74 4.43
C SER A 76 15.44 -5.43 3.11
N CYS A 77 16.51 -4.64 3.14
CA CYS A 77 17.39 -4.41 1.99
C CYS A 77 18.38 -5.57 1.74
N CYS A 78 18.50 -6.54 2.65
CA CYS A 78 19.44 -7.65 2.53
C CYS A 78 19.05 -8.65 1.44
N LYS A 79 20.05 -9.17 0.73
CA LYS A 79 19.88 -10.26 -0.23
C LYS A 79 20.01 -11.61 0.45
N TRP A 80 19.22 -12.58 0.00
CA TRP A 80 19.46 -13.98 0.35
C TRP A 80 20.63 -14.50 -0.49
N LEU A 81 21.77 -14.76 0.16
CA LEU A 81 22.94 -15.30 -0.52
C LEU A 81 22.78 -16.82 -0.68
N LYS A 82 23.06 -17.35 -1.87
CA LYS A 82 22.86 -18.78 -2.21
C LYS A 82 23.63 -19.76 -1.30
N ASN A 83 24.68 -19.29 -0.65
CA ASN A 83 25.56 -20.11 0.19
C ASN A 83 25.20 -20.03 1.68
N GLU A 84 24.15 -19.29 2.05
CA GLU A 84 23.71 -19.13 3.44
C GLU A 84 22.57 -20.10 3.77
N THR A 85 22.75 -20.87 4.84
CA THR A 85 21.70 -21.73 5.42
C THR A 85 20.74 -20.94 6.32
N VAL A 86 21.18 -19.78 6.82
CA VAL A 86 20.42 -18.88 7.70
C VAL A 86 20.54 -17.46 7.17
N PHE A 87 19.43 -16.74 7.12
CA PHE A 87 19.39 -15.36 6.66
C PHE A 87 20.18 -14.42 7.59
N ASN A 88 21.15 -13.70 7.04
CA ASN A 88 21.89 -12.71 7.79
C ASN A 88 21.09 -11.40 7.94
N SER A 89 20.39 -11.24 9.06
CA SER A 89 19.67 -10.00 9.40
C SER A 89 20.59 -8.81 9.68
N MET A 90 21.88 -9.05 9.95
CA MET A 90 22.88 -8.00 10.23
C MET A 90 23.62 -7.53 8.95
N CYS A 91 23.22 -7.99 7.76
CA CYS A 91 23.94 -7.67 6.53
C CYS A 91 23.96 -6.16 6.19
N GLY A 92 22.97 -5.40 6.68
CA GLY A 92 22.77 -3.99 6.35
C GLY A 92 23.72 -3.03 7.07
N TYR A 93 24.40 -3.48 8.12
CA TYR A 93 25.24 -2.64 8.97
C TYR A 93 26.46 -2.08 8.23
N GLY A 94 26.69 -0.78 8.35
CA GLY A 94 27.84 -0.09 7.75
C GLY A 94 27.88 -0.10 6.21
N THR A 95 26.84 -0.58 5.53
CA THR A 95 26.81 -0.75 4.08
C THR A 95 26.89 0.58 3.32
N GLN A 96 26.46 1.70 3.91
CA GLN A 96 26.61 3.03 3.32
C GLN A 96 28.07 3.52 3.32
N LYS A 97 28.92 2.98 4.20
CA LYS A 97 30.36 3.30 4.25
C LYS A 97 31.20 2.41 3.31
N MET A 98 30.60 1.36 2.75
CA MET A 98 31.27 0.44 1.84
C MET A 98 31.35 0.99 0.41
N LYS A 99 32.32 0.51 -0.37
CA LYS A 99 32.32 0.76 -1.83
C LYS A 99 31.07 0.15 -2.46
N ILE A 100 30.46 0.85 -3.42
CA ILE A 100 29.22 0.42 -4.10
C ILE A 100 29.32 -1.03 -4.61
N ASN A 101 30.45 -1.41 -5.23
CA ASN A 101 30.66 -2.79 -5.75
C ASN A 101 30.60 -3.88 -4.66
N ALA A 102 30.98 -3.54 -3.42
CA ALA A 102 30.83 -4.45 -2.28
C ALA A 102 29.37 -4.47 -1.79
N ALA A 103 28.75 -3.29 -1.62
CA ALA A 103 27.36 -3.17 -1.17
C ALA A 103 26.38 -3.89 -2.11
N VAL A 104 26.54 -3.76 -3.43
CA VAL A 104 25.70 -4.41 -4.45
C VAL A 104 25.68 -5.94 -4.29
N ARG A 105 26.72 -6.56 -3.72
CA ARG A 105 26.75 -8.02 -3.53
C ARG A 105 25.93 -8.48 -2.32
N ILE A 106 25.72 -7.61 -1.33
CA ILE A 106 25.14 -7.95 -0.03
C ILE A 106 23.72 -7.40 0.12
N ILE A 107 23.46 -6.21 -0.41
CA ILE A 107 22.16 -5.53 -0.34
C ILE A 107 21.60 -5.19 -1.72
N TYR A 108 20.30 -4.91 -1.78
CA TYR A 108 19.70 -4.19 -2.90
C TYR A 108 20.15 -2.72 -2.82
N THR A 109 20.64 -2.16 -3.92
CA THR A 109 21.10 -0.76 -3.97
C THR A 109 20.19 0.14 -4.79
N ILE A 110 19.34 -0.46 -5.62
CA ILE A 110 18.39 0.21 -6.51
C ILE A 110 17.20 0.70 -5.70
N GLY A 111 16.76 1.94 -5.95
CA GLY A 111 15.58 2.53 -5.33
C GLY A 111 14.27 1.81 -5.63
N CYS A 112 13.35 1.86 -4.68
CA CYS A 112 12.04 1.25 -4.81
C CYS A 112 11.09 1.99 -5.75
N LEU A 113 11.20 3.31 -5.89
CA LEU A 113 10.28 4.10 -6.72
C LEU A 113 10.30 3.60 -8.17
N ASP A 114 11.49 3.55 -8.77
CA ASP A 114 11.65 3.09 -10.15
C ASP A 114 11.26 1.61 -10.32
N LYS A 115 11.62 0.76 -9.35
CA LYS A 115 11.26 -0.66 -9.34
C LYS A 115 9.75 -0.89 -9.34
N ILE A 116 9.03 -0.14 -8.51
CA ILE A 116 7.57 -0.23 -8.39
C ILE A 116 6.90 0.29 -9.67
N ILE A 117 7.35 1.43 -10.20
CA ILE A 117 6.83 1.98 -11.46
C ILE A 117 7.05 0.98 -12.61
N TRP A 118 8.26 0.41 -12.70
CA TRP A 118 8.59 -0.59 -13.70
C TRP A 118 7.69 -1.83 -13.57
N TRP A 119 7.52 -2.35 -12.36
CA TRP A 119 6.65 -3.49 -12.10
C TRP A 119 5.19 -3.20 -12.49
N GLY A 120 4.68 -2.00 -12.17
CA GLY A 120 3.33 -1.58 -12.52
C GLY A 120 3.11 -1.48 -14.04
N LYS A 121 4.11 -0.95 -14.78
CA LYS A 121 4.06 -0.90 -16.25
C LYS A 121 4.05 -2.30 -16.87
N GLN A 122 4.83 -3.24 -16.34
CA GLN A 122 4.89 -4.62 -16.84
C GLN A 122 3.62 -5.42 -16.50
N ASN A 123 3.02 -5.16 -15.34
CA ASN A 123 1.85 -5.89 -14.84
C ASN A 123 0.56 -5.09 -15.02
N LEU A 124 0.53 -4.17 -15.98
CA LEU A 124 -0.60 -3.26 -16.19
C LEU A 124 -1.91 -4.02 -16.46
N LEU A 125 -1.85 -5.14 -17.18
CA LEU A 125 -3.01 -5.99 -17.44
C LEU A 125 -3.53 -6.66 -16.17
N LEU A 126 -2.65 -7.11 -15.27
CA LEU A 126 -3.06 -7.70 -13.99
C LEU A 126 -3.73 -6.65 -13.11
N VAL A 127 -3.10 -5.48 -12.96
CA VAL A 127 -3.64 -4.37 -12.15
C VAL A 127 -4.95 -3.84 -12.74
N GLY A 128 -5.01 -3.68 -14.06
CA GLY A 128 -6.20 -3.26 -14.77
C GLY A 128 -7.33 -4.28 -14.63
N GLY A 129 -7.03 -5.57 -14.79
CA GLY A 129 -7.99 -6.66 -14.62
C GLY A 129 -8.57 -6.72 -13.21
N MET A 130 -7.73 -6.66 -12.17
CA MET A 130 -8.21 -6.63 -10.79
C MET A 130 -9.12 -5.43 -10.52
N THR A 131 -8.74 -4.24 -11.01
CA THR A 131 -9.56 -3.04 -10.86
C THR A 131 -10.92 -3.19 -11.55
N LEU A 132 -10.97 -3.76 -12.75
CA LEU A 132 -12.22 -4.00 -13.47
C LEU A 132 -13.13 -4.99 -12.74
N VAL A 133 -12.56 -6.06 -12.17
CA VAL A 133 -13.32 -7.05 -11.38
C VAL A 133 -13.89 -6.40 -10.13
N LEU A 134 -13.10 -5.59 -9.41
CA LEU A 134 -13.57 -4.88 -8.22
C LEU A 134 -14.71 -3.90 -8.57
N LEU A 135 -14.58 -3.13 -9.64
CA LEU A 135 -15.63 -2.21 -10.10
C LEU A 135 -16.91 -2.96 -10.48
N PHE A 136 -16.79 -4.12 -11.15
CA PHE A 136 -17.93 -4.95 -11.47
C PHE A 136 -18.65 -5.45 -10.21
N LEU A 137 -17.89 -5.95 -9.23
CA LEU A 137 -18.44 -6.38 -7.94
C LEU A 137 -19.13 -5.23 -7.19
N GLU A 138 -18.54 -4.04 -7.16
CA GLU A 138 -19.13 -2.85 -6.55
C GLU A 138 -20.48 -2.49 -7.19
N ILE A 139 -20.57 -2.51 -8.53
CA ILE A 139 -21.82 -2.23 -9.24
C ILE A 139 -22.88 -3.30 -8.92
N CYS A 140 -22.49 -4.58 -8.91
CA CYS A 140 -23.38 -5.67 -8.54
C CYS A 140 -23.93 -5.48 -7.11
N MET A 141 -23.07 -5.15 -6.14
CA MET A 141 -23.47 -4.90 -4.75
C MET A 141 -24.44 -3.71 -4.64
N MET A 142 -24.16 -2.60 -5.32
CA MET A 142 -25.04 -1.45 -5.35
C MET A 142 -26.40 -1.76 -5.98
N SER A 143 -26.42 -2.59 -7.03
CA SER A 143 -27.66 -3.00 -7.70
C SER A 143 -28.53 -3.88 -6.78
N LEU A 144 -27.93 -4.83 -6.07
CA LEU A 144 -28.61 -5.70 -5.12
C LEU A 144 -29.18 -4.90 -3.95
N ALA A 145 -28.38 -3.99 -3.38
CA ALA A 145 -28.83 -3.08 -2.33
C ALA A 145 -30.03 -2.23 -2.81
N ALA A 146 -30.00 -1.72 -4.04
CA ALA A 146 -31.11 -0.96 -4.60
C ALA A 146 -32.38 -1.81 -4.78
N VAL A 147 -32.24 -3.07 -5.21
CA VAL A 147 -33.38 -4.01 -5.33
C VAL A 147 -33.98 -4.31 -3.95
N GLN A 148 -33.16 -4.61 -2.95
CA GLN A 148 -33.63 -4.85 -1.58
C GLN A 148 -34.38 -3.64 -1.02
N LEU A 149 -33.85 -2.43 -1.20
CA LEU A 149 -34.51 -1.20 -0.77
C LEU A 149 -35.86 -0.98 -1.48
N ARG A 150 -35.97 -1.33 -2.76
CA ARG A 150 -37.24 -1.25 -3.50
C ARG A 150 -38.27 -2.24 -2.96
N GLN A 151 -37.85 -3.47 -2.67
CA GLN A 151 -38.73 -4.50 -2.09
C GLN A 151 -39.29 -4.05 -0.74
N ILE A 152 -38.44 -3.59 0.18
CA ILE A 152 -38.85 -3.08 1.50
C ILE A 152 -39.86 -1.94 1.36
N LYS A 153 -39.61 -0.96 0.47
CA LYS A 153 -40.56 0.13 0.21
C LYS A 153 -41.90 -0.37 -0.33
N SER A 154 -41.89 -1.41 -1.17
CA SER A 154 -43.09 -1.99 -1.74
C SER A 154 -43.92 -2.73 -0.69
N ASP A 155 -43.27 -3.47 0.21
CA ASP A 155 -43.92 -4.21 1.28
C ASP A 155 -44.51 -3.26 2.33
N GLN A 156 -43.75 -2.24 2.73
CA GLN A 156 -44.26 -1.14 3.58
C GLN A 156 -45.48 -0.43 2.95
N LYS A 157 -45.48 -0.24 1.63
CA LYS A 157 -46.63 0.37 0.92
C LYS A 157 -47.85 -0.56 0.90
N LYS A 158 -47.65 -1.87 0.71
CA LYS A 158 -48.72 -2.88 0.80
C LYS A 158 -49.32 -2.92 2.19
N GLU A 159 -48.50 -3.02 3.24
CA GLU A 159 -48.97 -3.00 4.62
C GLU A 159 -49.76 -1.73 4.97
N ARG A 160 -49.29 -0.55 4.53
CA ARG A 160 -50.02 0.71 4.71
C ARG A 160 -51.38 0.71 3.99
N LYS A 161 -51.47 0.15 2.79
CA LYS A 161 -52.73 0.02 2.05
C LYS A 161 -53.70 -0.94 2.75
N THR A 162 -53.22 -2.12 3.19
CA THR A 162 -54.04 -3.09 3.92
C THR A 162 -54.60 -2.49 5.22
N ARG A 163 -53.77 -1.78 6.00
CA ARG A 163 -54.21 -1.09 7.22
C ARG A 163 -55.27 -0.02 6.94
N LYS A 164 -55.11 0.79 5.88
CA LYS A 164 -56.14 1.77 5.47
C LYS A 164 -57.45 1.09 5.07
N SER A 165 -57.39 0.00 4.32
CA SER A 165 -58.56 -0.77 3.88
C SER A 165 -59.32 -1.39 5.06
N GLN A 166 -58.59 -1.91 6.06
CA GLN A 166 -59.18 -2.42 7.31
C GLN A 166 -59.86 -1.30 8.11
N ASN A 167 -59.21 -0.15 8.27
CA ASN A 167 -59.79 0.99 8.98
C ASN A 167 -61.06 1.55 8.30
N LEU A 168 -61.07 1.61 6.96
CA LEU A 168 -62.24 2.01 6.17
C LEU A 168 -63.41 1.03 6.33
N CYS A 169 -63.14 -0.28 6.32
CA CYS A 169 -64.17 -1.30 6.50
C CYS A 169 -64.74 -1.32 7.92
N CYS A 170 -63.94 -1.04 8.94
CA CYS A 170 -64.45 -0.86 10.30
C CYS A 170 -65.34 0.39 10.43
N SER A 171 -64.98 1.50 9.77
CA SER A 171 -65.75 2.74 9.87
C SER A 171 -67.11 2.68 9.18
N SER A 172 -67.32 1.81 8.18
CA SER A 172 -68.61 1.67 7.48
C SER A 172 -69.59 0.70 8.15
N LYS A 173 -69.16 -0.05 9.18
CA LYS A 173 -70.04 -0.98 9.92
C LYS A 173 -70.70 -0.33 11.15
N GLN A 174 -70.47 0.97 11.36
CA GLN A 174 -70.90 1.71 12.55
C GLN A 174 -71.95 2.80 12.25
N THR A 175 -72.46 2.83 11.01
CA THR A 175 -73.67 3.53 10.54
C THR A 175 -74.66 2.50 10.03
#